data_AF-A0A954E3W5-F1
#
_entry.id   AF-A0A954E3W5-F1
#
_cell.length_a   1.000
_cell.length_b   1.000
_cell.length_c   1.000
_cell.angle_alpha   90.00
_cell.angle_beta   90.00
_cell.angle_gamma   90.00
#
_symmetry.space_group_name_H-M   'P 1'
#
loop_
_entity.id
_entity.type
_entity.pdbx_description
1 polymer ?
#
loop_
_entity_poly.entity_id
_entity_poly.type
_entity_poly.pdbx_seq_one_letter_code
_entity_poly.pdbx_strand_id
1 'polypeptide(L)'
;MTRHSLNSELPAESLAAEQAAGNGMLDAPELRRRFQRKYEYSRVLLELATQQQELIEGDDFTGLIQLLARKQTLIEALQAVSVVEPPLVTQWRLCRDRMEPGMRRECEAWLEQSEQLLEQLLEFEQQCASRLQRQRNDTQQQLAAVSGTLHVQEAYQDFPEASHFDMNR
;
A
#
# COMPACT_ATOMS: atom_id res chain seq x y z
N MET A 1 -39.40 -27.10 44.73
CA MET A 1 -39.42 -26.35 43.45
C MET A 1 -37.98 -26.01 43.11
N THR A 2 -37.37 -26.85 42.28
CA THR A 2 -35.93 -26.92 42.01
C THR A 2 -35.64 -26.10 40.76
N ARG A 3 -34.86 -25.02 40.88
CA ARG A 3 -34.43 -24.21 39.73
C ARG A 3 -33.15 -24.80 39.11
N HIS A 4 -33.12 -24.70 37.79
CA HIS A 4 -32.23 -25.33 36.82
C HIS A 4 -30.73 -25.34 37.16
N SER A 5 -30.14 -26.53 37.00
CA SER A 5 -28.75 -26.69 36.59
C SER A 5 -28.54 -26.00 35.25
N LEU A 6 -27.75 -24.93 35.24
CA LEU A 6 -27.11 -24.43 34.03
C LEU A 6 -25.77 -25.15 33.90
N ASN A 7 -25.72 -25.96 32.86
CA ASN A 7 -24.55 -26.62 32.31
C ASN A 7 -23.54 -25.54 31.90
N SER A 8 -22.49 -25.36 32.69
CA SER A 8 -21.36 -24.46 32.40
C SER A 8 -20.27 -25.25 31.66
N GLU A 9 -20.57 -25.73 30.47
CA GLU A 9 -19.54 -26.17 29.52
C GLU A 9 -18.97 -24.91 28.86
N LEU A 10 -17.96 -24.33 29.53
CA LEU A 10 -17.04 -23.39 28.91
C LEU A 10 -16.42 -24.07 27.68
N PRO A 11 -16.41 -23.42 26.51
CA PRO A 11 -15.95 -24.05 25.29
C PRO A 11 -14.45 -24.30 25.37
N ALA A 12 -14.04 -25.53 25.03
CA ALA A 12 -12.67 -25.98 24.86
C ALA A 12 -11.82 -25.12 23.89
N GLU A 13 -12.44 -24.14 23.22
CA GLU A 13 -11.80 -23.15 22.35
C GLU A 13 -10.96 -22.12 23.12
N SER A 14 -11.26 -21.83 24.39
CA SER A 14 -10.45 -20.90 25.21
C SER A 14 -9.07 -21.47 25.53
N LEU A 15 -8.96 -22.78 25.73
CA LEU A 15 -7.71 -23.46 26.05
C LEU A 15 -6.81 -23.66 24.83
N ALA A 16 -7.38 -23.74 23.62
CA ALA A 16 -6.61 -23.79 22.38
C ALA A 16 -5.96 -22.44 22.02
N ALA A 17 -6.61 -21.33 22.40
CA ALA A 17 -6.07 -19.98 22.20
C ALA A 17 -4.93 -19.65 23.20
N GLU A 18 -5.00 -20.13 24.44
CA GLU A 18 -3.92 -19.95 25.44
C GLU A 18 -2.72 -20.88 25.22
N GLN A 19 -2.88 -22.03 24.56
CA GLN A 19 -1.77 -22.94 24.27
C GLN A 19 -0.86 -22.46 23.12
N ALA A 20 -1.32 -21.56 22.25
CA ALA A 20 -0.50 -20.96 21.19
C ALA A 20 0.53 -19.94 21.72
N ALA A 21 0.35 -19.43 22.94
CA ALA A 21 1.28 -18.51 23.60
C ALA A 21 2.47 -19.20 24.29
N GLY A 22 2.53 -20.54 24.25
CA GLY A 22 3.52 -21.36 24.98
C GLY A 22 4.75 -21.81 24.20
N ASN A 23 4.92 -21.43 22.92
CA ASN A 23 6.09 -21.83 22.12
C ASN A 23 6.56 -20.68 21.22
N GLY A 24 7.17 -19.66 21.82
CA GLY A 24 7.60 -18.43 21.14
C GLY A 24 8.68 -18.60 20.06
N MET A 25 9.10 -19.83 19.72
CA MET A 25 10.06 -20.06 18.63
C MET A 25 9.38 -20.88 17.54
N LEU A 26 9.27 -20.29 16.34
CA LEU A 26 8.77 -20.97 15.16
C LEU A 26 9.74 -22.09 14.75
N ASP A 27 9.19 -23.19 14.26
CA ASP A 27 10.00 -24.27 13.70
C ASP A 27 10.53 -23.91 12.30
N ALA A 28 11.49 -24.71 11.83
CA ALA A 28 12.14 -24.49 10.53
C ALA A 28 11.15 -24.46 9.34
N PRO A 29 10.14 -25.36 9.26
CA PRO A 29 9.11 -25.30 8.21
C PRO A 29 8.26 -24.03 8.26
N GLU A 30 7.83 -23.58 9.44
CA GLU A 30 7.01 -22.37 9.55
C GLU A 30 7.81 -21.09 9.26
N LEU A 31 9.08 -21.03 9.68
CA LEU A 31 10.00 -19.94 9.27
C LEU A 31 10.15 -19.87 7.75
N ARG A 32 10.38 -21.01 7.10
CA ARG A 32 10.45 -21.12 5.63
C ARG A 32 9.17 -20.59 4.98
N ARG A 33 8.01 -21.03 5.46
CA ARG A 33 6.70 -20.61 4.93
C ARG A 33 6.50 -19.09 5.05
N ARG A 34 6.94 -18.49 6.15
CA ARG A 34 6.84 -17.03 6.35
C ARG A 34 7.76 -16.25 5.42
N PHE A 35 8.99 -16.71 5.19
CA PHE A 35 9.87 -16.09 4.21
C PHE A 35 9.34 -16.22 2.79
N GLN A 36 8.79 -17.37 2.44
CA GLN A 36 8.12 -17.56 1.15
C GLN A 36 6.97 -16.56 0.97
N ARG A 37 6.07 -16.45 1.96
CA ARG A 37 4.95 -15.50 1.90
C ARG A 37 5.40 -14.05 1.81
N LYS A 38 6.43 -13.67 2.57
CA LYS A 38 7.04 -12.33 2.51
C LYS A 38 7.52 -12.03 1.08
N TYR A 39 8.26 -12.97 0.49
CA TYR A 39 8.72 -12.88 -0.89
C TYR A 39 7.57 -12.76 -1.90
N GLU A 40 6.54 -13.62 -1.79
CA GLU A 40 5.38 -13.61 -2.67
C GLU A 40 4.63 -12.27 -2.60
N TYR A 41 4.38 -11.74 -1.41
CA TYR A 41 3.74 -10.44 -1.25
C TYR A 41 4.59 -9.29 -1.80
N SER A 42 5.91 -9.29 -1.56
CA SER A 42 6.81 -8.30 -2.16
C SER A 42 6.77 -8.33 -3.68
N ARG A 43 6.72 -9.53 -4.28
CA ARG A 43 6.64 -9.70 -5.74
C ARG A 43 5.33 -9.15 -6.30
N VAL A 44 4.20 -9.54 -5.72
CA VAL A 44 2.87 -9.07 -6.18
C VAL A 44 2.74 -7.56 -5.98
N LEU A 45 3.28 -7.00 -4.90
CA LEU A 45 3.28 -5.55 -4.70
C LEU A 45 4.06 -4.82 -5.79
N LEU A 46 5.21 -5.35 -6.21
CA LEU A 46 5.99 -4.79 -7.32
C LEU A 46 5.22 -4.87 -8.65
N GLU A 47 4.58 -6.02 -8.93
CA GLU A 47 3.72 -6.17 -10.12
C GLU A 47 2.60 -5.13 -10.15
N LEU A 48 1.95 -4.88 -9.00
CA LEU A 48 0.93 -3.82 -8.88
C LEU A 48 1.51 -2.42 -9.02
N ALA A 49 2.74 -2.17 -8.57
CA ALA A 49 3.40 -0.88 -8.76
C ALA A 49 3.71 -0.59 -10.24
N THR A 50 4.07 -1.62 -11.02
CA THR A 50 4.20 -1.49 -12.48
C THR A 50 2.85 -1.17 -13.14
N GLN A 51 1.78 -1.88 -12.77
CA GLN A 51 0.42 -1.58 -13.25
C GLN A 51 -0.05 -0.18 -12.85
N GLN A 52 0.34 0.30 -11.67
CA GLN A 52 0.05 1.66 -11.22
C GLN A 52 0.61 2.70 -12.18
N GLN A 53 1.84 2.49 -12.68
CA GLN A 53 2.45 3.40 -13.64
C GLN A 53 1.66 3.44 -14.96
N GLU A 54 1.23 2.29 -15.46
CA GLU A 54 0.41 2.20 -16.69
C GLU A 54 -0.93 2.95 -16.53
N LEU A 55 -1.58 2.82 -15.37
CA LEU A 55 -2.84 3.52 -15.09
C LEU A 55 -2.66 5.03 -14.98
N ILE A 56 -1.56 5.50 -14.38
CA ILE A 56 -1.20 6.93 -14.33
C ILE A 56 -0.87 7.46 -15.73
N GLU A 57 -0.26 6.64 -16.60
CA GLU A 57 0.02 6.98 -18.00
C GLU A 57 -1.25 7.06 -18.86
N GLY A 58 -2.23 6.20 -18.58
CA GLY A 58 -3.53 6.20 -19.25
C GLY A 58 -4.57 7.15 -18.66
N ASP A 59 -4.22 7.95 -17.64
CA ASP A 59 -5.13 8.81 -16.87
C ASP A 59 -6.39 8.06 -16.32
N ASP A 60 -6.27 6.74 -16.07
CA ASP A 60 -7.35 5.92 -15.48
C ASP A 60 -7.30 5.99 -13.95
N PHE A 61 -7.85 7.08 -13.41
CA PHE A 61 -7.94 7.29 -11.97
C PHE A 61 -8.92 6.33 -11.27
N THR A 62 -9.89 5.75 -11.98
CA THR A 62 -10.82 4.78 -11.39
C THR A 62 -10.11 3.45 -11.15
N GLY A 63 -9.38 2.97 -12.16
CA GLY A 63 -8.51 1.80 -12.04
C GLY A 63 -7.43 2.00 -10.97
N LEU A 64 -6.87 3.21 -10.88
CA LEU A 64 -5.85 3.55 -9.88
C LEU A 64 -6.37 3.39 -8.44
N ILE A 65 -7.58 3.86 -8.13
CA ILE A 65 -8.17 3.72 -6.79
C ILE A 65 -8.37 2.23 -6.42
N GLN A 66 -8.86 1.42 -7.37
CA GLN A 66 -9.03 -0.01 -7.14
C GLN A 66 -7.70 -0.72 -6.90
N LEU A 67 -6.67 -0.34 -7.67
CA LEU A 67 -5.32 -0.88 -7.51
C LEU A 67 -4.71 -0.52 -6.16
N LEU A 68 -4.88 0.72 -5.69
CA LEU A 68 -4.42 1.15 -4.36
C LEU A 68 -5.07 0.35 -3.23
N ALA A 69 -6.37 0.06 -3.32
CA ALA A 69 -7.06 -0.77 -2.33
C ALA A 69 -6.46 -2.20 -2.27
N ARG A 70 -6.15 -2.79 -3.43
CA ARG A 70 -5.51 -4.12 -3.50
C ARG A 70 -4.11 -4.10 -2.90
N LYS A 71 -3.32 -3.05 -3.16
CA LYS A 71 -1.99 -2.87 -2.56
C LYS A 71 -2.07 -2.73 -1.04
N GLN A 72 -3.04 -1.98 -0.53
CA GLN A 72 -3.25 -1.81 0.92
C GLN A 72 -3.49 -3.17 1.61
N THR A 73 -4.35 -4.02 1.06
CA THR A 73 -4.57 -5.38 1.60
C THR A 73 -3.30 -6.24 1.61
N LEU A 74 -2.45 -6.13 0.57
CA LEU A 74 -1.19 -6.87 0.52
C LEU A 74 -0.15 -6.33 1.49
N ILE A 75 -0.09 -5.01 1.70
CA ILE A 75 0.76 -4.38 2.71
C ILE A 75 0.37 -4.86 4.11
N GLU A 76 -0.92 -4.91 4.41
CA GLU A 76 -1.44 -5.43 5.69
C GLU A 76 -1.07 -6.91 5.87
N ALA A 77 -1.21 -7.74 4.83
CA ALA A 77 -0.81 -9.14 4.86
C ALA A 77 0.71 -9.32 5.05
N LEU A 78 1.53 -8.48 4.41
CA LEU A 78 2.98 -8.46 4.57
C LEU A 78 3.39 -8.06 5.99
N GLN A 79 2.73 -7.06 6.56
CA GLN A 79 2.93 -6.64 7.95
C GLN A 79 2.56 -7.75 8.92
N ALA A 80 1.41 -8.42 8.73
CA ALA A 80 0.97 -9.52 9.59
C ALA A 80 1.95 -10.70 9.59
N VAL A 81 2.61 -10.99 8.47
CA VAL A 81 3.65 -12.04 8.40
C VAL A 81 4.94 -11.60 9.13
N SER A 82 5.23 -10.31 9.13
CA SER A 82 6.47 -9.72 9.65
C SER A 82 6.42 -9.40 11.16
N VAL A 83 5.24 -9.09 11.69
CA VAL A 83 5.01 -8.79 13.10
C VAL A 83 4.82 -10.10 13.86
N VAL A 84 5.94 -10.68 14.28
CA VAL A 84 5.99 -11.83 15.20
C VAL A 84 6.97 -11.54 16.32
N GLU A 85 6.70 -12.12 17.49
CA GLU A 85 7.59 -12.07 18.64
C GLU A 85 8.15 -13.47 18.93
N PRO A 86 9.49 -13.63 18.95
CA PRO A 86 10.52 -12.65 18.61
C PRO A 86 10.56 -12.38 17.09
N PRO A 87 11.19 -11.29 16.62
CA PRO A 87 11.22 -10.94 15.20
C PRO A 87 11.76 -12.09 14.32
N LEU A 88 11.24 -12.23 13.09
CA LEU A 88 11.63 -13.31 12.17
C LEU A 88 13.15 -13.43 11.98
N VAL A 89 13.87 -12.30 11.91
CA VAL A 89 15.33 -12.27 11.77
C VAL A 89 16.04 -12.86 12.98
N THR A 90 15.51 -12.60 14.18
CA THR A 90 16.04 -13.16 15.43
C THR A 90 15.81 -14.67 15.47
N GLN A 91 14.60 -15.12 15.12
CA GLN A 91 14.26 -16.53 15.03
C GLN A 91 15.12 -17.27 14.00
N TRP A 92 15.31 -16.65 12.83
CA TRP A 92 16.19 -17.16 11.78
C TRP A 92 17.62 -17.38 12.27
N ARG A 93 18.22 -16.40 12.95
CA ARG A 93 19.59 -16.54 13.49
C ARG A 93 19.73 -17.72 14.47
N LEU A 94 18.68 -18.00 15.24
CA LEU A 94 18.68 -19.10 16.21
C LEU A 94 18.49 -20.48 15.56
N CYS A 95 17.72 -20.54 14.46
CA CYS A 95 17.35 -21.80 13.81
C CYS A 95 18.24 -22.17 12.62
N ARG A 96 18.83 -21.18 11.93
CA ARG A 96 19.55 -21.35 10.65
C ARG A 96 20.57 -22.47 10.66
N ASP A 97 21.40 -22.53 11.70
CA ASP A 97 22.53 -23.47 11.76
C ASP A 97 22.06 -24.93 11.97
N ARG A 98 20.81 -25.11 12.44
CA ARG A 98 20.15 -26.41 12.64
C ARG A 98 19.28 -26.82 11.45
N MET A 99 19.07 -25.95 10.47
CA MET A 99 18.28 -26.24 9.28
C MET A 99 19.08 -27.02 8.24
N GLU A 100 18.37 -27.87 7.50
CA GLU A 100 18.91 -28.56 6.33
C GLU A 100 19.52 -27.57 5.33
N PRO A 101 20.69 -27.84 4.72
CA PRO A 101 21.38 -26.89 3.86
C PRO A 101 20.55 -26.39 2.67
N GLY A 102 19.69 -27.22 2.09
CA GLY A 102 18.79 -26.82 1.00
C GLY A 102 17.74 -25.81 1.46
N MET A 103 17.07 -26.11 2.57
CA MET A 103 16.07 -25.22 3.17
C MET A 103 16.70 -23.89 3.59
N ARG A 104 17.93 -23.93 4.12
CA ARG A 104 18.67 -22.72 4.48
C ARG A 104 18.87 -21.80 3.26
N ARG A 105 19.38 -22.33 2.16
CA ARG A 105 19.65 -21.56 0.94
C ARG A 105 18.38 -20.95 0.36
N GLU A 106 17.27 -21.67 0.38
CA GLU A 106 15.98 -21.14 -0.10
C GLU A 106 15.50 -19.97 0.75
N CYS A 107 15.57 -20.08 2.08
CA CYS A 107 15.20 -19.00 2.98
C CYS A 107 16.10 -17.77 2.79
N GLU A 108 17.41 -17.97 2.62
CA GLU A 108 18.37 -16.90 2.33
C GLU A 108 18.04 -16.20 1.00
N ALA A 109 17.77 -16.98 -0.06
CA ALA A 109 17.40 -16.44 -1.36
C ALA A 109 16.09 -15.63 -1.30
N TRP A 110 15.06 -16.12 -0.60
CA TRP A 110 13.81 -15.37 -0.45
C TRP A 110 13.97 -14.11 0.38
N LEU A 111 14.80 -14.13 1.42
CA LEU A 111 15.10 -12.95 2.21
C LEU A 111 15.76 -11.87 1.35
N GLU A 112 16.86 -12.21 0.68
CA GLU A 112 17.60 -11.31 -0.20
C GLU A 112 16.70 -10.76 -1.32
N GLN A 113 15.96 -11.63 -2.02
CA GLN A 113 15.05 -11.20 -3.06
C GLN A 113 13.91 -10.34 -2.52
N SER A 114 13.37 -10.65 -1.33
CA SER A 114 12.32 -9.82 -0.73
C SER A 114 12.81 -8.41 -0.40
N GLU A 115 14.06 -8.25 0.03
CA GLU A 115 14.67 -6.95 0.31
C GLU A 115 14.86 -6.16 -0.99
N GLN A 116 15.45 -6.78 -2.02
CA GLN A 116 15.60 -6.16 -3.34
C GLN A 116 14.26 -5.73 -3.96
N LEU A 117 13.22 -6.55 -3.85
CA LEU A 117 11.89 -6.23 -4.36
C LEU A 117 11.24 -5.07 -3.60
N LEU A 118 11.43 -4.99 -2.27
CA LEU A 118 10.88 -3.92 -1.46
C LEU A 118 11.59 -2.58 -1.68
N GLU A 119 12.91 -2.61 -1.91
CA GLU A 119 13.68 -1.42 -2.30
C GLU A 119 13.19 -0.88 -3.64
N GLN A 120 13.07 -1.75 -4.66
CA GLN A 120 12.51 -1.38 -5.97
C GLN A 120 11.09 -0.84 -5.85
N LEU A 121 10.23 -1.50 -5.07
CA LEU A 121 8.87 -1.04 -4.82
C LEU A 121 8.85 0.39 -4.25
N LEU A 122 9.71 0.67 -3.27
CA LEU A 122 9.79 1.99 -2.65
C LEU A 122 10.20 3.07 -3.66
N GLU A 123 11.12 2.77 -4.58
CA GLU A 123 11.49 3.67 -5.67
C GLU A 123 10.30 3.94 -6.62
N PHE A 124 9.58 2.88 -7.02
CA PHE A 124 8.39 3.02 -7.87
C PHE A 124 7.30 3.88 -7.23
N GLU A 125 7.02 3.69 -5.94
CA GLU A 125 6.02 4.51 -5.23
C GLU A 125 6.39 5.99 -5.20
N GLN A 126 7.67 6.31 -4.95
CA GLN A 126 8.15 7.68 -4.94
C GLN A 126 8.02 8.35 -6.32
N GLN A 127 8.32 7.61 -7.39
CA GLN A 127 8.17 8.10 -8.76
C GLN A 127 6.69 8.35 -9.10
N CYS A 128 5.80 7.41 -8.77
CA CYS A 128 4.36 7.54 -8.98
C CYS A 128 3.77 8.72 -8.23
N ALA A 129 4.09 8.86 -6.93
CA ALA A 129 3.61 9.96 -6.11
C ALA A 129 4.07 11.32 -6.66
N SER A 130 5.34 11.41 -7.07
CA SER A 130 5.90 12.63 -7.68
C SER A 130 5.23 12.98 -9.01
N ARG A 131 4.80 11.98 -9.79
CA ARG A 131 4.09 12.18 -11.05
C ARG A 131 2.66 12.66 -10.84
N LEU A 132 1.90 12.01 -9.97
CA LEU A 132 0.54 12.41 -9.60
C LEU A 132 0.51 13.84 -9.05
N GLN A 133 1.49 14.20 -8.21
CA GLN A 133 1.61 15.56 -7.68
C GLN A 133 1.83 16.59 -8.80
N ARG A 134 2.66 16.28 -9.80
CA ARG A 134 2.89 17.15 -10.96
C ARG A 134 1.62 17.32 -11.79
N GLN A 135 0.97 16.23 -12.18
CA GLN A 135 -0.30 16.27 -12.92
C GLN A 135 -1.36 17.12 -12.20
N ARG A 136 -1.49 16.98 -10.88
CA ARG A 136 -2.42 17.80 -10.09
C ARG A 136 -2.08 19.28 -10.19
N ASN A 137 -0.80 19.65 -10.06
CA ASN A 137 -0.38 21.04 -10.12
C ASN A 137 -0.59 21.64 -11.52
N ASP A 138 -0.33 20.87 -12.58
CA ASP A 138 -0.56 21.29 -13.97
C ASP A 138 -2.05 21.53 -14.23
N THR A 139 -2.93 20.63 -13.78
CA THR A 139 -4.39 20.81 -13.87
C THR A 139 -4.85 22.05 -13.09
N GLN A 140 -4.29 22.30 -11.89
CA GLN A 140 -4.60 23.51 -11.12
C GLN A 140 -4.18 24.80 -11.86
N GLN A 141 -3.01 24.79 -12.50
CA GLN A 141 -2.54 25.94 -13.30
C GLN A 141 -3.42 26.16 -14.53
N GLN A 142 -3.83 25.08 -15.22
CA GLN A 142 -4.74 25.16 -16.35
C GLN A 142 -6.11 25.73 -15.93
N LEU A 143 -6.68 25.26 -14.82
CA LEU A 143 -7.93 25.80 -14.28
C LEU A 143 -7.79 27.30 -13.93
N ALA A 144 -6.70 27.69 -13.27
CA ALA A 144 -6.45 29.10 -12.94
C ALA A 144 -6.32 29.98 -14.21
N ALA A 145 -5.66 29.48 -15.26
CA ALA A 145 -5.54 30.18 -16.54
C ALA A 145 -6.89 30.36 -17.24
N VAL A 146 -7.75 29.32 -17.23
CA VAL A 146 -9.11 29.40 -17.79
C VAL A 146 -9.95 30.40 -17.00
N SER A 147 -9.95 30.33 -15.67
CA SER A 147 -10.70 31.28 -14.82
C SER A 147 -10.22 32.72 -14.98
N GLY A 148 -8.91 32.94 -15.14
CA GLY A 148 -8.33 34.26 -15.41
C GLY A 148 -8.72 34.80 -16.79
N THR A 149 -8.78 33.94 -17.81
CA THR A 149 -9.20 34.35 -19.17
C THR A 149 -10.66 34.77 -19.20
N LEU A 150 -11.54 34.09 -18.45
CA LEU A 150 -12.94 34.47 -18.29
C LEU A 150 -13.10 35.84 -17.62
N HIS A 151 -12.34 36.13 -16.57
CA HIS A 151 -12.35 37.45 -15.91
C HIS A 151 -11.82 38.57 -16.83
N VAL A 152 -10.82 38.29 -17.68
CA VAL A 152 -10.31 39.26 -18.64
C VAL A 152 -11.35 39.52 -19.74
N GLN A 153 -12.05 38.50 -20.24
CA GLN A 153 -13.13 38.70 -21.22
C GLN A 153 -14.29 39.54 -20.66
N GLU A 154 -14.71 39.33 -19.42
CA GLU A 154 -15.73 40.17 -18.77
C GLU A 154 -15.26 41.63 -18.65
N ALA A 155 -14.00 41.87 -18.27
CA ALA A 155 -13.45 43.21 -18.15
C ALA A 155 -13.37 43.99 -19.48
N TYR A 156 -13.25 43.29 -20.62
CA TYR A 156 -13.30 43.92 -21.95
C TYR A 156 -14.72 44.10 -22.50
N GLN A 157 -15.71 43.33 -22.02
CA GLN A 157 -17.11 43.52 -22.40
C GLN A 157 -17.78 44.69 -21.64
N ASP A 158 -17.21 45.12 -20.52
CA ASP A 158 -17.76 46.19 -19.66
C ASP A 158 -17.24 47.60 -19.99
N PHE A 159 -16.62 47.79 -21.17
CA PHE A 159 -16.41 49.12 -21.74
C PHE A 159 -17.56 49.45 -22.69
N PRO A 160 -18.61 50.16 -22.24
CA PRO A 160 -19.52 50.79 -23.17
C PRO A 160 -18.73 51.85 -23.95
N GLU A 161 -18.80 51.78 -25.26
CA GLU A 161 -18.44 52.86 -26.17
C GLU A 161 -19.12 54.16 -25.70
N ALA A 162 -18.40 54.96 -24.91
CA ALA A 162 -18.71 56.37 -24.69
C ALA A 162 -18.31 57.16 -25.94
N SER A 163 -18.87 56.78 -27.08
CA SER A 163 -18.78 57.47 -28.36
C SER A 163 -20.03 58.32 -28.54
N HIS A 164 -20.12 59.42 -27.79
CA HIS A 164 -20.90 60.56 -28.26
C HIS A 164 -20.25 61.86 -27.81
N PHE A 165 -19.23 62.22 -28.58
CA PHE A 165 -18.59 63.53 -28.57
C PHE A 165 -19.60 64.54 -29.15
N ASP A 166 -20.48 65.08 -28.32
CA ASP A 166 -21.33 66.21 -28.72
C ASP A 166 -20.54 67.51 -28.55
N MET A 167 -19.75 67.83 -29.57
CA MET A 167 -19.40 69.22 -29.87
C MET A 167 -20.59 69.83 -30.62
N ASN A 168 -21.45 70.58 -29.94
CA ASN A 168 -22.20 71.63 -30.62
C ASN A 168 -22.67 72.76 -29.69
N ARG A 169 -21.95 73.88 -29.83
CA ARG A 169 -22.37 75.30 -29.76
C ARG A 169 -22.83 75.91 -28.43
#